data_AF-A0A5J4S1G8-F1
#
_entry.id   AF-A0A5J4S1G8-F1
#
_cell.length_a   1.000
_cell.length_b   1.000
_cell.length_c   1.000
_cell.angle_alpha   90.00
_cell.angle_beta   90.00
_cell.angle_gamma   90.00
#
_symmetry.space_group_name_H-M   'P 1'
#
loop_
_entity.id
_entity.type
_entity.pdbx_description
1 polymer ?
#
loop_
_entity_poly.entity_id
_entity_poly.type
_entity_poly.pdbx_seq_one_letter_code
_entity_poly.pdbx_strand_id
1 'polypeptide(L)'
;MLILLYLYACGSKKNTDSYTLSSEPIAQIEEISEKLKGVQTDGLFDDFIYQFISDSLFQRQRILFPLPYNKLDSSSKIEQADWQHDDLFAKENLYTLFFDKEEDMELSKDTSLTSVQVEWIFPENHTIKKYDFKRTRQSWYLRGIELIAIEKEEGINFTDFFFRFCNDSVFQYEHIKKPLTFITNDPDDDFSIIKTTLGLDQWTAFKPEFPDKLSNIDYGQRYNNKGGKKIVALKGIGNGFSSILYFQRKEDRWDLYKFEDVSN
;
A
#
# COMPACT_ATOMS: atom_id res chain seq x y z
N MET A 1 30.74 61.10 8.00
CA MET A 1 31.25 59.72 8.13
C MET A 1 30.04 58.80 8.23
N LEU A 2 30.13 57.67 7.52
CA LEU A 2 29.11 56.64 7.17
C LEU A 2 27.88 56.46 8.09
N ILE A 3 26.66 56.51 7.52
CA ILE A 3 25.77 55.38 7.11
C ILE A 3 25.15 54.61 8.30
N LEU A 4 23.81 54.61 8.42
CA LEU A 4 22.98 53.41 8.19
C LEU A 4 21.47 53.76 8.32
N LEU A 5 20.77 53.68 7.20
CA LEU A 5 19.31 53.51 7.15
C LEU A 5 18.97 52.10 7.63
N TYR A 6 18.11 51.98 8.64
CA TYR A 6 17.40 50.73 8.94
C TYR A 6 15.96 50.86 8.46
N LEU A 7 15.64 50.10 7.41
CA LEU A 7 14.30 49.67 7.07
C LEU A 7 14.11 48.22 7.53
N TYR A 8 12.84 47.81 7.57
CA TYR A 8 12.25 46.51 7.89
C TYR A 8 11.69 46.40 9.32
N ALA A 9 10.40 46.63 9.54
CA ALA A 9 9.15 46.09 8.96
C ALA A 9 8.66 44.83 9.70
N CYS A 10 7.41 44.98 10.12
CA CYS A 10 6.46 44.08 10.76
C CYS A 10 6.65 42.59 10.47
N GLY A 11 6.63 41.80 11.53
CA GLY A 11 6.47 40.35 11.47
C GLY A 11 5.11 39.97 10.89
N SER A 12 5.13 39.04 9.94
CA SER A 12 3.97 38.26 9.52
C SER A 12 4.18 36.81 9.94
N LYS A 13 3.21 36.29 10.70
CA LYS A 13 3.00 34.85 10.93
C LYS A 13 2.88 34.18 9.57
N LYS A 14 3.74 33.20 9.27
CA LYS A 14 3.55 32.32 8.13
C LYS A 14 2.57 31.21 8.51
N ASN A 15 1.40 31.25 7.88
CA ASN A 15 0.48 30.13 7.79
C ASN A 15 1.19 28.95 7.13
N THR A 16 1.05 27.79 7.74
CA THR A 16 1.31 26.48 7.16
C THR A 16 0.17 26.19 6.16
N ASP A 17 0.41 26.44 4.88
CA ASP A 17 -0.51 26.04 3.83
C ASP A 17 -0.31 24.54 3.55
N SER A 18 -1.30 23.74 3.98
CA SER A 18 -1.50 22.38 3.49
C SER A 18 -1.84 22.44 1.99
N TYR A 19 -0.99 21.87 1.14
CA TYR A 19 -1.28 21.74 -0.29
C TYR A 19 -2.38 20.71 -0.50
N THR A 20 -3.62 21.18 -0.47
CA THR A 20 -4.79 20.45 -0.94
C THR A 20 -4.57 20.12 -2.42
N LEU A 21 -4.57 18.83 -2.76
CA LEU A 21 -4.76 18.37 -4.15
C LEU A 21 -5.85 19.23 -4.78
N SER A 22 -5.55 19.90 -5.88
CA SER A 22 -6.55 20.65 -6.64
C SER A 22 -7.72 19.71 -6.91
N SER A 23 -8.83 19.96 -6.24
CA SER A 23 -10.08 19.23 -6.45
C SER A 23 -10.57 19.60 -7.84
N GLU A 24 -10.19 18.83 -8.86
CA GLU A 24 -10.94 18.86 -10.12
C GLU A 24 -12.42 18.63 -9.76
N PRO A 25 -13.35 19.48 -10.22
CA PRO A 25 -14.73 19.40 -9.79
C PRO A 25 -15.29 18.02 -10.12
N ILE A 26 -15.96 17.39 -9.16
CA ILE A 26 -16.66 16.09 -9.32
C ILE A 26 -17.47 16.04 -10.64
N ALA A 27 -18.01 17.19 -11.07
CA ALA A 27 -18.72 17.36 -12.32
C ALA A 27 -17.90 16.99 -13.59
N GLN A 28 -16.61 17.32 -13.67
CA GLN A 28 -15.78 16.96 -14.84
C GLN A 28 -15.51 15.46 -14.90
N ILE A 29 -15.35 14.82 -13.73
CA ILE A 29 -15.18 13.37 -13.64
C ILE A 29 -16.47 12.64 -14.05
N GLU A 30 -17.62 13.16 -13.61
CA GLU A 30 -18.92 12.64 -14.02
C GLU A 30 -19.15 12.76 -15.53
N GLU A 31 -18.73 13.87 -16.14
CA GLU A 31 -18.87 14.11 -17.58
C GLU A 31 -17.95 13.21 -18.43
N ILE A 32 -16.72 12.96 -17.97
CA ILE A 32 -15.78 12.03 -18.63
C ILE A 32 -16.25 10.58 -18.47
N SER A 33 -16.73 10.19 -17.28
CA SER A 33 -17.34 8.88 -17.03
C SER A 33 -18.56 8.64 -17.93
N GLU A 34 -19.36 9.68 -18.17
CA GLU A 34 -20.57 9.60 -19.00
C GLU A 34 -20.29 9.31 -20.48
N LYS A 35 -19.10 9.69 -20.98
CA LYS A 35 -18.66 9.35 -22.34
C LYS A 35 -18.25 7.88 -22.49
N LEU A 36 -17.82 7.20 -21.43
CA LEU A 36 -17.28 5.83 -21.45
C LEU A 36 -18.37 4.73 -21.40
N LYS A 37 -19.57 4.98 -21.95
CA LYS A 37 -20.77 4.12 -21.79
C LYS A 37 -20.53 2.61 -21.97
N GLY A 38 -20.69 1.92 -20.84
CA GLY A 38 -21.15 0.54 -20.66
C GLY A 38 -21.58 0.40 -19.20
N VAL A 39 -22.78 -0.10 -18.91
CA VAL A 39 -23.28 -0.27 -17.52
C VAL A 39 -22.52 -1.44 -16.90
N GLN A 40 -21.29 -1.21 -16.45
CA GLN A 40 -20.50 -2.20 -15.73
C GLN A 40 -20.42 -1.78 -14.26
N THR A 41 -21.20 -2.47 -13.44
CA THR A 41 -21.16 -2.33 -11.98
C THR A 41 -20.02 -3.21 -11.47
N ASP A 42 -18.96 -2.59 -10.97
CA ASP A 42 -17.87 -3.34 -10.37
C ASP A 42 -18.26 -3.78 -8.96
N GLY A 43 -17.81 -4.97 -8.55
CA GLY A 43 -18.03 -5.53 -7.21
C GLY A 43 -16.95 -5.08 -6.22
N LEU A 44 -16.17 -6.04 -5.73
CA LEU A 44 -15.00 -5.78 -4.88
C LEU A 44 -13.89 -5.07 -5.67
N PHE A 45 -13.08 -4.29 -4.96
CA PHE A 45 -11.90 -3.68 -5.57
C PHE A 45 -10.89 -4.74 -6.02
N ASP A 46 -10.74 -5.83 -5.26
CA ASP A 46 -9.80 -6.92 -5.57
C ASP A 46 -10.14 -7.61 -6.91
N ASP A 47 -11.42 -7.81 -7.20
CA ASP A 47 -11.87 -8.35 -8.50
C ASP A 47 -11.58 -7.36 -9.63
N PHE A 48 -11.89 -6.08 -9.41
CA PHE A 48 -11.63 -5.02 -10.37
C PHE A 48 -10.14 -4.89 -10.70
N ILE A 49 -9.28 -4.83 -9.68
CA ILE A 49 -7.84 -4.60 -9.88
C ILE A 49 -7.19 -5.79 -10.57
N TYR A 50 -7.64 -7.02 -10.28
CA TYR A 50 -7.19 -8.21 -11.00
C TYR A 50 -7.51 -8.14 -12.50
N GLN A 51 -8.71 -7.68 -12.86
CA GLN A 51 -9.06 -7.46 -14.27
C GLN A 51 -8.26 -6.29 -14.88
N PHE A 52 -8.11 -5.19 -14.12
CA PHE A 52 -7.38 -3.98 -14.54
C PHE A 52 -5.92 -4.27 -14.90
N ILE A 53 -5.24 -5.12 -14.15
CA ILE A 53 -3.82 -5.46 -14.41
C ILE A 53 -3.65 -6.54 -15.47
N SER A 54 -4.68 -7.34 -15.74
CA SER A 54 -4.60 -8.47 -16.67
C SER A 54 -5.02 -8.14 -18.10
N ASP A 55 -5.91 -7.17 -18.31
CA ASP A 55 -6.47 -6.83 -19.63
C ASP A 55 -6.14 -5.39 -20.02
N SER A 56 -5.28 -5.23 -21.04
CA SER A 56 -4.85 -3.93 -21.54
C SER A 56 -5.95 -3.05 -22.16
N LEU A 57 -6.99 -3.65 -22.75
CA LEU A 57 -8.12 -2.90 -23.29
C LEU A 57 -9.01 -2.42 -22.15
N PHE A 58 -9.31 -3.30 -21.19
CA PHE A 58 -10.06 -2.94 -20.00
C PHE A 58 -9.33 -1.86 -19.19
N GLN A 59 -8.02 -2.01 -18.99
CA GLN A 59 -7.19 -1.04 -18.31
C GLN A 59 -7.33 0.35 -18.91
N ARG A 60 -7.16 0.47 -20.25
CA ARG A 60 -7.30 1.75 -20.96
C ARG A 60 -8.69 2.36 -20.82
N GLN A 61 -9.75 1.57 -20.75
CA GLN A 61 -11.12 2.06 -20.56
C GLN A 61 -11.39 2.55 -19.14
N ARG A 62 -10.62 2.05 -18.17
CA ARG A 62 -10.75 2.37 -16.74
C ARG A 62 -9.73 3.41 -16.27
N ILE A 63 -9.16 4.18 -17.18
CA ILE A 63 -8.29 5.32 -16.89
C ILE A 63 -8.96 6.59 -17.38
N LEU A 64 -8.99 7.62 -16.53
CA LEU A 64 -9.47 8.94 -16.90
C LEU A 64 -8.33 9.73 -17.55
N PHE A 65 -8.37 9.85 -18.89
CA PHE A 65 -7.40 10.61 -19.66
C PHE A 65 -7.85 12.06 -19.90
N PRO A 66 -6.90 13.04 -19.98
CA PRO A 66 -5.46 12.88 -19.76
C PRO A 66 -5.15 12.64 -18.27
N LEU A 67 -4.37 11.61 -17.97
CA LEU A 67 -4.17 11.10 -16.61
C LEU A 67 -3.16 11.99 -15.87
N PRO A 68 -3.53 12.66 -14.77
CA PRO A 68 -2.59 13.38 -13.92
C PRO A 68 -1.44 12.49 -13.45
N TYR A 69 -0.20 12.96 -13.67
CA TYR A 69 1.01 12.32 -13.18
C TYR A 69 1.88 13.35 -12.44
N ASN A 70 1.86 13.24 -11.12
CA ASN A 70 2.68 14.07 -10.24
C ASN A 70 3.93 13.28 -9.84
N LYS A 71 5.11 13.87 -10.02
CA LYS A 71 6.39 13.27 -9.66
C LYS A 71 7.19 14.27 -8.85
N LEU A 72 7.23 14.06 -7.54
CA LEU A 72 7.89 14.96 -6.58
C LEU A 72 7.39 16.39 -6.80
N ASP A 73 8.29 17.31 -7.18
CA ASP A 73 7.98 18.72 -7.42
C ASP A 73 7.46 19.03 -8.83
N SER A 74 7.29 18.01 -9.68
CA SER A 74 6.83 18.17 -11.07
C SER A 74 5.43 17.61 -11.27
N SER A 75 4.61 18.33 -12.03
CA SER A 75 3.26 17.88 -12.43
C SER A 75 3.20 17.79 -13.95
N SER A 76 2.58 16.72 -14.44
CA SER A 76 2.42 16.42 -15.86
C SER A 76 1.11 15.66 -16.09
N LYS A 77 0.80 15.36 -17.35
CA LYS A 77 -0.34 14.53 -17.72
C LYS A 77 0.11 13.47 -18.75
N ILE A 78 -0.43 12.28 -18.63
CA ILE A 78 -0.21 11.19 -19.58
C ILE A 78 -1.41 11.15 -20.52
N GLU A 79 -1.17 11.31 -21.82
CA GLU A 79 -2.22 11.20 -22.83
C GLU A 79 -2.57 9.74 -23.10
N GLN A 80 -3.78 9.48 -23.59
CA GLN A 80 -4.25 8.12 -23.88
C GLN A 80 -3.34 7.38 -24.89
N ALA A 81 -2.76 8.12 -25.84
CA ALA A 81 -1.83 7.60 -26.84
C ALA A 81 -0.48 7.19 -26.24
N ASP A 82 -0.05 7.84 -25.17
CA ASP A 82 1.23 7.61 -24.50
C ASP A 82 1.14 6.55 -23.39
N TRP A 83 -0.08 6.15 -23.01
CA TRP A 83 -0.30 5.09 -22.03
C TRP A 83 0.26 3.76 -22.54
N GLN A 84 1.03 3.10 -21.68
CA GLN A 84 1.47 1.72 -21.83
C GLN A 84 0.81 0.88 -20.75
N HIS A 85 0.47 -0.36 -21.07
CA HIS A 85 -0.13 -1.28 -20.10
C HIS A 85 0.77 -1.41 -18.86
N ASP A 86 0.21 -1.19 -17.68
CA ASP A 86 0.90 -1.29 -16.40
C ASP A 86 0.37 -2.53 -15.66
N ASP A 87 1.22 -3.56 -15.55
CA ASP A 87 0.85 -4.81 -14.88
C ASP A 87 0.73 -4.65 -13.35
N LEU A 88 1.11 -3.49 -12.80
CA LEU A 88 1.26 -3.27 -11.36
C LEU A 88 2.00 -4.47 -10.73
N PHE A 89 1.40 -5.11 -9.74
CA PHE A 89 1.97 -6.25 -9.03
C PHE A 89 1.79 -7.59 -9.77
N ALA A 90 1.08 -7.68 -10.90
CA ALA A 90 0.76 -8.97 -11.56
C ALA A 90 1.98 -9.80 -11.98
N LYS A 91 3.13 -9.17 -12.19
CA LYS A 91 4.40 -9.84 -12.53
C LYS A 91 5.17 -10.34 -11.31
N GLU A 92 4.80 -9.91 -10.12
CA GLU A 92 5.40 -10.37 -8.88
C GLU A 92 4.72 -11.68 -8.43
N ASN A 93 5.42 -12.54 -7.69
CA ASN A 93 4.81 -13.80 -7.19
C ASN A 93 3.80 -13.54 -6.06
N LEU A 94 4.00 -12.46 -5.31
CA LEU A 94 3.18 -12.05 -4.19
C LEU A 94 3.21 -10.53 -4.03
N TYR A 95 2.22 -10.00 -3.33
CA TYR A 95 2.13 -8.59 -2.97
C TYR A 95 1.91 -8.45 -1.45
N THR A 96 2.26 -7.29 -0.92
CA THR A 96 2.12 -6.97 0.50
C THR A 96 0.97 -6.04 0.79
N LEU A 97 0.37 -6.20 1.96
CA LEU A 97 -0.60 -5.29 2.56
C LEU A 97 -0.18 -4.97 3.99
N PHE A 98 -0.28 -3.70 4.38
CA PHE A 98 0.09 -3.23 5.71
C PHE A 98 -1.14 -2.81 6.52
N PHE A 99 -1.20 -3.25 7.77
CA PHE A 99 -2.27 -2.90 8.72
C PHE A 99 -1.71 -2.59 10.11
N ASP A 100 -2.43 -1.77 10.87
CA ASP A 100 -2.17 -1.59 12.30
C ASP A 100 -2.95 -2.58 13.16
N LYS A 101 -4.08 -3.07 12.65
CA LYS A 101 -5.03 -3.92 13.36
C LYS A 101 -5.60 -5.03 12.47
N GLU A 102 -5.95 -6.13 13.11
CA GLU A 102 -6.53 -7.30 12.45
C GLU A 102 -7.94 -7.01 11.89
N GLU A 103 -8.75 -6.22 12.60
CA GLU A 103 -10.08 -5.80 12.15
C GLU A 103 -10.07 -5.04 10.81
N ASP A 104 -8.98 -4.32 10.52
CA ASP A 104 -8.83 -3.55 9.28
C ASP A 104 -8.56 -4.45 8.07
N MET A 105 -8.20 -5.73 8.26
CA MET A 105 -7.97 -6.68 7.17
C MET A 105 -9.25 -7.03 6.41
N GLU A 106 -10.41 -6.84 7.04
CA GLU A 106 -11.72 -7.07 6.42
C GLU A 106 -12.12 -5.96 5.44
N LEU A 107 -11.41 -4.82 5.41
CA LEU A 107 -11.70 -3.71 4.51
C LEU A 107 -11.58 -4.08 3.03
N SER A 108 -10.75 -5.09 2.67
CA SER A 108 -10.66 -5.54 1.28
C SER A 108 -11.97 -6.18 0.77
N LYS A 109 -12.87 -6.56 1.69
CA LYS A 109 -14.20 -7.12 1.40
C LYS A 109 -15.30 -6.05 1.40
N ASP A 110 -14.97 -4.80 1.69
CA ASP A 110 -15.95 -3.71 1.75
C ASP A 110 -16.35 -3.23 0.35
N THR A 111 -17.54 -3.64 -0.08
CA THR A 111 -18.14 -3.22 -1.36
C THR A 111 -18.65 -1.78 -1.36
N SER A 112 -18.61 -1.06 -0.25
CA SER A 112 -19.03 0.34 -0.16
C SER A 112 -17.89 1.34 -0.41
N LEU A 113 -16.64 0.87 -0.52
CA LEU A 113 -15.48 1.71 -0.77
C LEU A 113 -15.64 2.53 -2.06
N THR A 114 -15.18 3.78 -1.99
CA THR A 114 -15.23 4.74 -3.10
C THR A 114 -13.87 5.27 -3.50
N SER A 115 -12.83 4.98 -2.71
CA SER A 115 -11.45 5.38 -2.97
C SER A 115 -10.52 4.29 -2.45
N VAL A 116 -9.55 3.89 -3.26
CA VAL A 116 -8.51 2.93 -2.90
C VAL A 116 -7.19 3.39 -3.53
N GLN A 117 -6.08 3.27 -2.83
CA GLN A 117 -4.75 3.54 -3.40
C GLN A 117 -3.97 2.24 -3.55
N VAL A 118 -3.43 1.97 -4.74
CA VAL A 118 -2.40 0.94 -4.91
C VAL A 118 -1.05 1.62 -4.83
N GLU A 119 -0.12 1.05 -4.07
CA GLU A 119 1.16 1.69 -3.77
C GLU A 119 2.33 0.77 -4.09
N TRP A 120 3.38 1.34 -4.68
CA TRP A 120 4.74 0.79 -4.63
C TRP A 120 5.56 1.60 -3.64
N ILE A 121 6.18 0.91 -2.69
CA ILE A 121 7.02 1.53 -1.68
C ILE A 121 8.47 1.21 -2.02
N PHE A 122 9.30 2.26 -2.13
CA PHE A 122 10.73 2.16 -2.44
C PHE A 122 11.53 2.67 -1.24
N PRO A 123 11.83 1.82 -0.23
CA PRO A 123 12.57 2.20 0.97
C PRO A 123 13.93 2.83 0.67
N GLU A 124 14.69 2.24 -0.27
CA GLU A 124 16.03 2.72 -0.65
C GLU A 124 16.01 4.15 -1.22
N ASN A 125 14.95 4.49 -1.96
CA ASN A 125 14.78 5.81 -2.57
C ASN A 125 14.00 6.77 -1.67
N HIS A 126 13.46 6.29 -0.54
CA HIS A 126 12.49 6.99 0.30
C HIS A 126 11.34 7.61 -0.50
N THR A 127 10.76 6.83 -1.41
CA THR A 127 9.61 7.27 -2.23
C THR A 127 8.48 6.26 -2.25
N ILE A 128 7.25 6.74 -2.42
CA ILE A 128 6.07 5.91 -2.67
C ILE A 128 5.47 6.34 -3.99
N LYS A 129 5.20 5.38 -4.88
CA LYS A 129 4.39 5.59 -6.09
C LYS A 129 2.97 5.12 -5.80
N LYS A 130 2.01 6.04 -5.81
CA LYS A 130 0.59 5.79 -5.56
C LYS A 130 -0.19 5.83 -6.87
N TYR A 131 -1.18 4.95 -6.97
CA TYR A 131 -2.18 4.89 -8.02
C TYR A 131 -3.54 5.12 -7.38
N ASP A 132 -4.16 6.26 -7.68
CA ASP A 132 -5.40 6.68 -7.04
C ASP A 132 -6.61 6.14 -7.81
N PHE A 133 -7.28 5.14 -7.25
CA PHE A 133 -8.52 4.62 -7.80
C PHE A 133 -9.72 5.24 -7.11
N LYS A 134 -10.68 5.69 -7.91
CA LYS A 134 -11.95 6.24 -7.43
C LYS A 134 -13.11 5.51 -8.06
N ARG A 135 -14.10 5.18 -7.24
CA ARG A 135 -15.37 4.63 -7.70
C ARG A 135 -16.36 5.76 -7.98
N THR A 136 -16.88 5.81 -9.19
CA THR A 136 -17.90 6.76 -9.63
C THR A 136 -18.98 6.02 -10.38
N ARG A 137 -20.25 6.25 -10.02
CA ARG A 137 -21.41 5.56 -10.62
C ARG A 137 -21.24 4.02 -10.65
N GLN A 138 -20.71 3.45 -9.55
CA GLN A 138 -20.44 2.02 -9.34
C GLN A 138 -19.28 1.40 -10.14
N SER A 139 -18.56 2.20 -10.93
CA SER A 139 -17.39 1.77 -11.68
C SER A 139 -16.11 2.38 -11.09
N TRP A 140 -15.05 1.59 -10.96
CA TRP A 140 -13.72 2.02 -10.57
C TRP A 140 -12.95 2.58 -11.76
N TYR A 141 -12.20 3.65 -11.51
CA TYR A 141 -11.32 4.29 -12.47
C TYR A 141 -10.02 4.73 -11.80
N LEU A 142 -8.89 4.59 -12.51
CA LEU A 142 -7.64 5.24 -12.16
C LEU A 142 -7.74 6.73 -12.48
N ARG A 143 -7.58 7.57 -11.46
CA ARG A 143 -7.71 9.03 -11.52
C ARG A 143 -6.37 9.75 -11.57
N GLY A 144 -5.31 9.14 -11.06
CA GLY A 144 -4.01 9.79 -11.00
C GLY A 144 -2.92 8.85 -10.54
N ILE A 145 -1.69 9.24 -10.82
CA ILE A 145 -0.50 8.57 -10.32
C ILE A 145 0.40 9.62 -9.68
N GLU A 146 0.88 9.34 -8.47
CA GLU A 146 1.76 10.25 -7.74
C GLU A 146 3.02 9.52 -7.27
N LEU A 147 4.20 10.08 -7.52
CA LEU A 147 5.43 9.67 -6.87
C LEU A 147 5.80 10.72 -5.83
N ILE A 148 5.69 10.37 -4.55
CA ILE A 148 5.95 11.26 -3.43
C ILE A 148 7.21 10.83 -2.67
N ALA A 149 7.89 11.79 -2.05
CA ALA A 149 8.94 11.51 -1.08
C ALA A 149 8.32 11.14 0.27
N ILE A 150 8.94 10.21 0.98
CA ILE A 150 8.60 9.87 2.37
C ILE A 150 9.42 10.80 3.27
N GLU A 151 8.75 11.53 4.15
CA GLU A 151 9.45 12.32 5.16
C GLU A 151 10.27 11.41 6.08
N LYS A 152 11.54 11.77 6.30
CA LYS A 152 12.40 11.07 7.25
C LYS A 152 11.93 11.39 8.66
N GLU A 153 11.31 10.43 9.32
CA GLU A 153 11.07 10.50 10.76
C GLU A 153 12.35 10.15 11.54
N GLU A 154 12.45 10.61 12.79
CA GLU A 154 13.51 10.16 13.70
C GLU A 154 13.25 8.69 14.10
N GLY A 155 14.21 7.81 13.82
CA GLY A 155 14.12 6.37 14.08
C GLY A 155 13.85 5.53 12.83
N ILE A 156 13.88 4.20 12.97
CA ILE A 156 13.56 3.27 11.86
C ILE A 156 12.04 3.17 11.76
N ASN A 157 11.46 3.71 10.67
CA ASN A 157 10.04 3.51 10.38
C ASN A 157 9.77 2.00 10.12
N PHE A 158 8.52 1.56 10.26
CA PHE A 158 8.23 0.13 10.14
C PHE A 158 8.54 -0.44 8.76
N THR A 159 8.36 0.34 7.70
CA THR A 159 8.58 -0.12 6.33
C THR A 159 10.06 -0.37 6.04
N ASP A 160 10.95 0.49 6.52
CA ASP A 160 12.40 0.33 6.44
C ASP A 160 12.86 -0.89 7.27
N PHE A 161 12.28 -1.06 8.47
CA PHE A 161 12.50 -2.25 9.29
C PHE A 161 12.07 -3.52 8.54
N PHE A 162 10.87 -3.54 7.96
CA PHE A 162 10.33 -4.72 7.28
C PHE A 162 11.12 -5.03 6.01
N PHE A 163 11.50 -4.02 5.23
CA PHE A 163 12.37 -4.20 4.07
C PHE A 163 13.69 -4.85 4.45
N ARG A 164 14.33 -4.40 5.53
CA ARG A 164 15.55 -5.04 6.05
C ARG A 164 15.27 -6.45 6.58
N PHE A 165 14.15 -6.66 7.26
CA PHE A 165 13.73 -7.97 7.75
C PHE A 165 13.55 -8.99 6.61
N CYS A 166 13.11 -8.56 5.44
CA CYS A 166 12.98 -9.41 4.25
C CYS A 166 14.35 -9.76 3.62
N ASN A 167 15.31 -8.85 3.67
CA ASN A 167 16.54 -8.91 2.87
C ASN A 167 17.83 -9.26 3.65
N ASP A 168 17.82 -9.19 4.98
CA ASP A 168 18.97 -9.47 5.85
C ASP A 168 18.61 -10.61 6.82
N SER A 169 19.09 -11.83 6.55
CA SER A 169 18.75 -13.02 7.33
C SER A 169 19.26 -12.95 8.77
N VAL A 170 20.43 -12.36 8.99
CA VAL A 170 20.98 -12.18 10.35
C VAL A 170 20.09 -11.23 11.13
N PHE A 171 19.75 -10.08 10.54
CA PHE A 171 18.83 -9.12 11.15
C PHE A 171 17.44 -9.74 11.39
N GLN A 172 16.93 -10.52 10.44
CA GLN A 172 15.66 -11.24 10.57
C GLN A 172 15.65 -12.13 11.83
N TYR A 173 16.68 -12.98 12.01
CA TYR A 173 16.76 -13.89 13.15
C TYR A 173 16.87 -13.21 14.51
N GLU A 174 17.45 -12.01 14.56
CA GLU A 174 17.55 -11.19 15.78
C GLU A 174 16.21 -10.57 16.18
N HIS A 175 15.32 -10.35 15.21
CA HIS A 175 14.02 -9.69 15.35
C HIS A 175 12.83 -10.66 15.31
N ILE A 176 13.07 -11.94 15.63
CA ILE A 176 12.02 -12.93 15.84
C ILE A 176 11.93 -13.25 17.33
N LYS A 177 10.74 -13.10 17.89
CA LYS A 177 10.45 -13.51 19.27
C LYS A 177 10.64 -15.02 19.40
N LYS A 178 11.30 -15.45 20.48
CA LYS A 178 11.55 -16.86 20.77
C LYS A 178 10.78 -17.28 22.03
N PRO A 179 9.88 -18.28 21.96
CA PRO A 179 9.41 -18.96 20.73
C PRO A 179 8.45 -18.08 19.90
N LEU A 180 8.38 -18.32 18.59
CA LEU A 180 7.48 -17.63 17.67
C LEU A 180 6.10 -18.30 17.69
N THR A 181 5.01 -17.55 17.83
CA THR A 181 3.66 -18.12 17.75
C THR A 181 3.34 -18.46 16.29
N PHE A 182 2.83 -19.66 16.02
CA PHE A 182 2.44 -20.07 14.68
C PHE A 182 1.01 -20.62 14.67
N ILE A 183 0.24 -20.21 13.67
CA ILE A 183 -1.14 -20.65 13.45
C ILE A 183 -1.27 -21.08 11.99
N THR A 184 -1.94 -22.21 11.75
CA THR A 184 -2.25 -22.68 10.40
C THR A 184 -3.63 -23.32 10.37
N ASN A 185 -4.24 -23.40 9.18
CA ASN A 185 -5.45 -24.19 8.97
C ASN A 185 -5.17 -25.68 9.27
N ASP A 186 -6.14 -26.37 9.86
CA ASP A 186 -6.07 -27.83 10.03
C ASP A 186 -6.45 -28.51 8.70
N PRO A 187 -5.58 -29.36 8.11
CA PRO A 187 -5.89 -30.04 6.86
C PRO A 187 -7.01 -31.08 6.98
N ASP A 188 -7.35 -31.52 8.21
CA ASP A 188 -8.36 -32.54 8.47
C ASP A 188 -9.71 -31.95 8.91
N ASP A 189 -9.78 -30.65 9.25
CA ASP A 189 -11.01 -29.95 9.67
C ASP A 189 -11.01 -28.47 9.23
N ASP A 190 -11.81 -28.19 8.19
CA ASP A 190 -12.01 -26.88 7.55
C ASP A 190 -12.38 -25.73 8.52
N PHE A 191 -12.88 -26.04 9.72
CA PHE A 191 -13.30 -25.02 10.70
C PHE A 191 -12.34 -24.85 11.86
N SER A 192 -11.23 -25.59 11.89
CA SER A 192 -10.30 -25.58 13.00
C SER A 192 -8.92 -25.03 12.60
N ILE A 193 -8.20 -24.51 13.60
CA ILE A 193 -6.86 -23.98 13.45
C ILE A 193 -5.90 -24.70 14.38
N ILE A 194 -4.71 -24.99 13.88
CA ILE A 194 -3.61 -25.51 14.67
C ILE A 194 -2.81 -24.34 15.19
N LYS A 195 -2.75 -24.18 16.51
CA LYS A 195 -1.90 -23.19 17.18
C LYS A 195 -0.72 -23.87 17.86
N THR A 196 0.48 -23.52 17.43
CA THR A 196 1.75 -24.05 17.95
C THR A 196 2.80 -22.95 18.06
N THR A 197 4.05 -23.35 18.27
CA THR A 197 5.19 -22.43 18.26
C THR A 197 6.31 -22.94 17.37
N LEU A 198 7.03 -22.03 16.72
CA LEU A 198 8.20 -22.35 15.89
C LEU A 198 9.49 -21.98 16.62
N GLY A 199 10.45 -22.91 16.57
CA GLY A 199 11.87 -22.61 16.76
C GLY A 199 12.49 -21.96 15.52
N LEU A 200 13.76 -21.56 15.60
CA LEU A 200 14.46 -20.90 14.50
C LEU A 200 14.66 -21.81 13.28
N ASP A 201 15.01 -23.08 13.51
CA ASP A 201 15.20 -24.05 12.43
C ASP A 201 13.87 -24.29 11.70
N GLN A 202 12.77 -24.37 12.45
CA GLN A 202 11.43 -24.50 11.89
C GLN A 202 11.01 -23.23 11.14
N TRP A 203 11.25 -22.04 11.70
CA TRP A 203 11.00 -20.77 10.98
C TRP A 203 11.70 -20.75 9.63
N THR A 204 12.95 -21.20 9.55
CA THR A 204 13.70 -21.22 8.28
C THR A 204 13.04 -22.12 7.24
N ALA A 205 12.40 -23.21 7.68
CA ALA A 205 11.69 -24.14 6.81
C ALA A 205 10.27 -23.68 6.42
N PHE A 206 9.57 -22.98 7.33
CA PHE A 206 8.15 -22.61 7.16
C PHE A 206 7.91 -21.15 6.76
N LYS A 207 8.92 -20.27 6.86
CA LYS A 207 8.74 -18.86 6.52
C LYS A 207 8.30 -18.73 5.05
N PRO A 208 7.43 -17.76 4.74
CA PRO A 208 7.04 -17.49 3.37
C PRO A 208 8.23 -16.98 2.56
N GLU A 209 8.07 -16.99 1.23
CA GLU A 209 8.89 -16.16 0.36
C GLU A 209 8.64 -14.68 0.70
N PHE A 210 9.69 -13.88 0.69
CA PHE A 210 9.59 -12.45 0.90
C PHE A 210 9.63 -11.72 -0.45
N PRO A 211 8.92 -10.60 -0.57
CA PRO A 211 8.88 -9.84 -1.81
C PRO A 211 10.19 -9.09 -2.05
N ASP A 212 10.58 -8.99 -3.32
CA ASP A 212 11.68 -8.11 -3.75
C ASP A 212 11.28 -6.62 -3.67
N LYS A 213 9.99 -6.32 -3.84
CA LYS A 213 9.42 -4.96 -3.81
C LYS A 213 8.24 -4.90 -2.86
N LEU A 214 8.20 -3.86 -2.04
CA LEU A 214 7.06 -3.65 -1.14
C LEU A 214 5.93 -2.95 -1.88
N SER A 215 4.73 -3.51 -1.77
CA SER A 215 3.49 -2.92 -2.26
C SER A 215 2.54 -2.63 -1.11
N ASN A 216 1.46 -1.91 -1.38
CA ASN A 216 0.33 -1.83 -0.48
C ASN A 216 -0.95 -1.60 -1.29
N ILE A 217 -2.09 -1.97 -0.71
CA ILE A 217 -3.40 -1.50 -1.18
C ILE A 217 -4.05 -0.85 0.02
N ASP A 218 -4.21 0.47 -0.03
CA ASP A 218 -4.87 1.27 0.98
C ASP A 218 -6.37 1.33 0.70
N TYR A 219 -7.13 0.50 1.41
CA TYR A 219 -8.58 0.48 1.45
C TYR A 219 -9.15 1.50 2.45
N GLY A 220 -8.32 2.36 3.04
CA GLY A 220 -8.67 3.29 4.13
C GLY A 220 -8.29 2.77 5.51
N GLN A 221 -7.51 1.69 5.60
CA GLN A 221 -6.99 1.20 6.88
C GLN A 221 -6.10 2.25 7.54
N ARG A 222 -6.09 2.27 8.88
CA ARG A 222 -5.23 3.22 9.60
C ARG A 222 -3.78 2.79 9.51
N TYR A 223 -2.90 3.75 9.22
CA TYR A 223 -1.46 3.55 9.26
C TYR A 223 -0.80 4.58 10.17
N ASN A 224 -0.45 4.17 11.38
CA ASN A 224 0.23 4.99 12.37
C ASN A 224 1.71 4.62 12.47
N ASN A 225 2.60 5.52 12.06
CA ASN A 225 4.06 5.33 12.17
C ASN A 225 4.53 5.16 13.63
N LYS A 226 3.78 5.73 14.57
CA LYS A 226 4.05 5.64 16.01
C LYS A 226 3.32 4.47 16.69
N GLY A 227 2.62 3.64 15.92
CA GLY A 227 1.95 2.45 16.43
C GLY A 227 2.94 1.46 17.05
N GLY A 228 2.50 0.73 18.07
CA GLY A 228 3.29 -0.34 18.70
C GLY A 228 3.05 -1.73 18.08
N LYS A 229 2.19 -1.82 17.06
CA LYS A 229 1.86 -3.06 16.35
C LYS A 229 1.70 -2.78 14.87
N LYS A 230 2.12 -3.76 14.07
CA LYS A 230 1.98 -3.77 12.62
C LYS A 230 1.72 -5.19 12.16
N ILE A 231 0.93 -5.33 11.12
CA ILE A 231 0.58 -6.60 10.49
C ILE A 231 0.95 -6.47 9.03
N VAL A 232 1.63 -7.48 8.50
CA VAL A 232 1.93 -7.59 7.08
C VAL A 232 1.28 -8.85 6.55
N ALA A 233 0.32 -8.69 5.63
CA ALA A 233 -0.20 -9.81 4.86
C ALA A 233 0.58 -9.94 3.56
N LEU A 234 1.07 -11.14 3.29
CA LEU A 234 1.69 -11.55 2.04
C LEU A 234 0.65 -12.38 1.28
N LYS A 235 0.22 -11.90 0.13
CA LYS A 235 -0.83 -12.55 -0.67
C LYS A 235 -0.30 -12.93 -2.04
N GLY A 236 -0.66 -14.11 -2.51
CA GLY A 236 -0.34 -14.54 -3.86
C GLY A 236 -1.31 -13.95 -4.88
N ILE A 237 -0.89 -13.93 -6.14
CA ILE A 237 -1.70 -13.40 -7.23
C ILE A 237 -2.37 -14.54 -7.97
N GLY A 238 -3.70 -14.54 -7.99
CA GLY A 238 -4.48 -15.57 -8.68
C GLY A 238 -4.33 -16.98 -8.09
N ASN A 239 -3.85 -17.10 -6.84
CA ASN A 239 -3.71 -18.36 -6.13
C ASN A 239 -4.14 -18.20 -4.65
N GLY A 240 -4.20 -19.32 -3.93
CA GLY A 240 -4.65 -19.35 -2.53
C GLY A 240 -3.60 -18.95 -1.50
N PHE A 241 -2.39 -18.52 -1.90
CA PHE A 241 -1.31 -18.21 -0.95
C PHE A 241 -1.65 -17.00 -0.08
N SER A 242 -1.58 -17.18 1.24
CA SER A 242 -1.84 -16.12 2.21
C SER A 242 -1.08 -16.36 3.52
N SER A 243 -0.06 -15.57 3.76
CA SER A 243 0.73 -15.57 5.00
C SER A 243 0.60 -14.24 5.72
N ILE A 244 0.40 -14.25 7.04
CA ILE A 244 0.20 -13.04 7.85
C ILE A 244 1.27 -12.98 8.94
N LEU A 245 2.02 -11.89 8.97
CA LEU A 245 3.12 -11.64 9.90
C LEU A 245 2.76 -10.51 10.86
N TYR A 246 2.86 -10.78 12.16
CA TYR A 246 2.47 -9.85 13.21
C TYR A 246 3.69 -9.35 13.98
N PHE A 247 3.88 -8.05 13.94
CA PHE A 247 5.00 -7.36 14.55
C PHE A 247 4.55 -6.50 15.71
N GLN A 248 5.40 -6.41 16.74
CA GLN A 248 5.20 -5.51 17.87
C GLN A 248 6.48 -4.69 18.10
N ARG A 249 6.33 -3.45 18.55
CA ARG A 249 7.43 -2.60 18.96
C ARG A 249 7.58 -2.59 20.48
N LYS A 250 8.77 -2.90 20.98
CA LYS A 250 9.14 -2.80 22.40
C LYS A 250 10.49 -2.11 22.49
N GLU A 251 10.59 -1.07 23.32
CA GLU A 251 11.86 -0.32 23.53
C GLU A 251 12.51 0.08 22.19
N ASP A 252 11.70 0.63 21.27
CA ASP A 252 12.10 1.04 19.91
C ASP A 252 12.64 -0.06 18.99
N ARG A 253 12.46 -1.33 19.38
CA ARG A 253 12.77 -2.50 18.56
C ARG A 253 11.50 -3.19 18.06
N TRP A 254 11.44 -3.51 16.77
CA TRP A 254 10.35 -4.29 16.17
C TRP A 254 10.67 -5.78 16.18
N ASP A 255 9.74 -6.61 16.63
CA ASP A 255 9.89 -8.07 16.62
C ASP A 255 8.67 -8.75 16.01
N LEU A 256 8.91 -9.75 15.16
CA LEU A 256 7.91 -10.72 14.72
C LEU A 256 7.53 -11.59 15.93
N TYR A 257 6.26 -11.58 16.33
CA TYR A 257 5.80 -12.34 17.49
C TYR A 257 4.75 -13.42 17.17
N LYS A 258 4.11 -13.32 16.00
CA LYS A 258 3.12 -14.27 15.51
C LYS A 258 3.18 -14.37 13.99
N PHE A 259 3.08 -15.58 13.47
CA PHE A 259 2.98 -15.92 12.04
C PHE A 259 1.73 -16.78 11.84
N GLU A 260 0.91 -16.46 10.85
CA GLU A 260 -0.20 -17.29 10.41
C GLU A 260 -0.02 -17.69 8.95
N ASP A 261 -0.19 -18.96 8.66
CA ASP A 261 -0.31 -19.46 7.29
C ASP A 261 -1.76 -19.91 7.07
N VAL A 262 -2.50 -19.16 6.27
CA VAL A 262 -3.90 -19.42 5.93
C VAL A 262 -4.05 -19.65 4.43
N SER A 263 -3.01 -20.21 3.82
CA SER A 263 -3.03 -20.58 2.41
C SER A 263 -4.05 -21.68 2.14
N ASN A 264 -4.74 -21.57 1.00
CA ASN A 264 -5.73 -22.54 0.50
C ASN A 264 -5.19 -23.38 -0.67
#